data_AF-A0A0A1VXT8-F1
#
_entry.id   AF-A0A0A1VXT8-F1
#
_cell.length_a   1.000
_cell.length_b   1.000
_cell.length_c   1.000
_cell.angle_alpha   90.00
_cell.angle_beta   90.00
_cell.angle_gamma   90.00
#
_symmetry.space_group_name_H-M   'P 1'
#
loop_
_entity.id
_entity.type
_entity.pdbx_description
1 polymer ?
#
loop_
_entity_poly.entity_id
_entity_poly.type
_entity_poly.pdbx_seq_one_letter_code
_entity_poly.pdbx_strand_id
1 'polypeptide(L)'
;MGVIYGRLLAIAPKWSVIQKVDPYRYPGECYRESFRIIFSSAKEATLMTIHTSGDAIAPKYSIIIPGETVARASDYLERLRASRTQPGDCLRERLQDSNLQALTELELLGKLLDTKRPQIFAEMAVSGDGSDWNLTELGLLGDISIAVPVTVFDDGNHRSPTPHAPPFSAMLVFTPGALLCNGWGNTPADWSEATAADGRLSTEGYYNLYRRRLLPVFRYINCRAAKPRSAFVTVPGLGCGQFAGLFRGQLGAHLQMALQRLLTEHGTSLPNLKAVYFDPYSECENARVEIEGISFIVRPLRLPGNEEKSQLCHPVAYAERGDDFSGCALYSLVAWDHVSWPGNDFFGGSRATDDGVKAAATNSMSALTGVEGQYDPGQGKYQPPQPYRNWEAVVEDGKRTRRLRLWNPLTVWQL
;
A
#
# COMPACT_ATOMS: atom_id res chain seq x y z
N MET A 1 3.36 -62.57 16.55
CA MET A 1 3.13 -63.49 17.68
C MET A 1 2.75 -62.66 18.90
N GLY A 2 1.52 -62.83 19.42
CA GLY A 2 1.13 -62.31 20.75
C GLY A 2 0.05 -61.22 20.77
N VAL A 3 -1.20 -61.62 20.53
CA VAL A 3 -2.43 -60.92 20.95
C VAL A 3 -2.60 -61.12 22.46
N ILE A 4 -3.21 -60.16 23.20
CA ILE A 4 -4.18 -60.42 24.29
C ILE A 4 -5.01 -59.17 24.61
N TYR A 5 -6.29 -59.46 24.88
CA TYR A 5 -7.51 -58.67 25.01
C TYR A 5 -7.76 -57.97 26.38
N GLY A 6 -8.72 -57.03 26.37
CA GLY A 6 -9.65 -56.75 27.49
C GLY A 6 -9.70 -55.27 27.92
N ARG A 7 -10.83 -54.61 28.20
CA ARG A 7 -12.26 -54.95 28.32
C ARG A 7 -13.05 -53.63 28.16
N LEU A 8 -14.17 -53.67 27.44
CA LEU A 8 -15.22 -52.64 27.47
C LEU A 8 -16.05 -52.77 28.76
N LEU A 9 -16.40 -51.65 29.38
CA LEU A 9 -17.54 -51.54 30.29
C LEU A 9 -18.35 -50.30 29.90
N ALA A 10 -19.62 -50.55 29.57
CA ALA A 10 -20.63 -49.58 29.20
C ALA A 10 -21.30 -49.00 30.44
N ILE A 11 -21.50 -47.67 30.48
CA ILE A 11 -22.51 -47.02 31.32
C ILE A 11 -23.09 -45.81 30.54
N ALA A 12 -24.34 -45.94 30.10
CA ALA A 12 -25.31 -44.84 29.96
C ALA A 12 -26.23 -44.90 31.21
N PRO A 13 -27.08 -43.91 31.59
CA PRO A 13 -27.78 -42.95 30.73
C PRO A 13 -28.16 -41.56 31.35
N LYS A 14 -28.75 -40.68 30.52
CA LYS A 14 -30.08 -40.02 30.66
C LYS A 14 -30.10 -38.57 30.16
N TRP A 15 -30.86 -38.39 29.09
CA TRP A 15 -31.36 -37.11 28.60
C TRP A 15 -32.63 -36.73 29.35
N SER A 16 -32.76 -35.45 29.74
CA SER A 16 -34.07 -34.83 29.96
C SER A 16 -34.00 -33.31 29.85
N VAL A 17 -35.00 -32.75 29.15
CA VAL A 17 -35.48 -31.36 29.10
C VAL A 17 -34.87 -30.45 28.02
N ILE A 18 -35.51 -30.50 26.85
CA ILE A 18 -35.54 -29.42 25.84
C ILE A 18 -36.75 -28.54 26.16
N GLN A 19 -36.53 -27.24 26.41
CA GLN A 19 -37.58 -26.22 26.31
C GLN A 19 -37.38 -25.39 25.05
N LYS A 20 -38.49 -25.22 24.33
CA LYS A 20 -38.65 -24.50 23.06
C LYS A 20 -38.47 -22.99 23.24
N VAL A 21 -37.75 -22.35 22.32
CA VAL A 21 -37.89 -20.91 22.04
C VAL A 21 -38.03 -20.71 20.52
N ASP A 22 -39.01 -19.87 20.18
CA ASP A 22 -39.64 -19.58 18.89
C ASP A 22 -38.73 -18.83 17.89
N PRO A 23 -38.65 -19.20 16.58
CA PRO A 23 -37.63 -18.70 15.66
C PRO A 23 -38.07 -17.55 14.72
N TYR A 24 -38.87 -16.57 15.16
CA TYR A 24 -39.19 -15.41 14.30
C TYR A 24 -39.23 -14.06 15.01
N ARG A 25 -38.05 -13.41 15.11
CA ARG A 25 -37.88 -11.95 15.16
C ARG A 25 -36.47 -11.57 14.65
N TYR A 26 -36.40 -11.03 13.44
CA TYR A 26 -35.23 -10.51 12.70
C TYR A 26 -34.67 -9.18 13.28
N PRO A 27 -33.56 -8.57 12.75
CA PRO A 27 -32.49 -9.06 11.85
C PRO A 27 -31.06 -8.83 12.39
N GLY A 28 -30.07 -9.51 11.77
CA GLY A 28 -28.69 -9.64 12.25
C GLY A 28 -27.73 -8.50 11.91
N GLU A 29 -26.94 -8.15 12.92
CA GLU A 29 -25.68 -7.42 12.83
C GLU A 29 -24.48 -8.39 12.92
N CYS A 30 -23.41 -8.03 12.24
CA CYS A 30 -21.99 -8.34 12.50
C CYS A 30 -21.67 -9.34 13.61
N TYR A 31 -21.29 -10.57 13.25
CA TYR A 31 -20.35 -11.38 14.03
C TYR A 31 -19.45 -12.20 13.09
N ARG A 32 -18.14 -11.93 13.13
CA ARG A 32 -17.08 -12.87 12.74
C ARG A 32 -16.13 -12.96 13.92
N GLU A 33 -16.32 -13.97 14.75
CA GLU A 33 -15.36 -14.38 15.76
C GLU A 33 -14.94 -15.81 15.47
N SER A 34 -13.63 -15.97 15.26
CA SER A 34 -12.78 -17.06 15.73
C SER A 34 -13.34 -18.50 15.67
N PHE A 35 -12.88 -19.28 14.69
CA PHE A 35 -12.96 -20.74 14.75
C PHE A 35 -12.09 -21.27 15.91
N ARG A 36 -12.71 -21.53 17.06
CA ARG A 36 -12.17 -22.42 18.11
C ARG A 36 -13.03 -23.68 18.16
N ILE A 37 -12.47 -24.79 17.69
CA ILE A 37 -13.03 -26.12 17.94
C ILE A 37 -12.58 -26.52 19.36
N ILE A 38 -13.50 -26.54 20.31
CA ILE A 38 -13.27 -27.13 21.64
C ILE A 38 -14.09 -28.42 21.70
N PHE A 39 -13.40 -29.56 21.67
CA PHE A 39 -13.91 -30.80 22.25
C PHE A 39 -13.51 -30.80 23.72
N SER A 40 -14.49 -30.78 24.61
CA SER A 40 -14.28 -30.95 26.06
C SER A 40 -14.34 -32.42 26.44
N SER A 41 -13.21 -33.04 26.78
CA SER A 41 -13.13 -33.93 27.94
C SER A 41 -11.66 -34.06 28.36
N ALA A 42 -11.41 -33.80 29.63
CA ALA A 42 -10.08 -33.82 30.22
C ALA A 42 -9.57 -35.26 30.36
N LYS A 43 -8.40 -35.54 29.77
CA LYS A 43 -7.39 -36.47 30.30
C LYS A 43 -6.04 -36.13 29.67
N GLU A 44 -5.01 -36.10 30.51
CA GLU A 44 -3.64 -35.73 30.19
C GLU A 44 -3.16 -36.29 28.85
N ALA A 45 -2.67 -35.41 27.99
CA ALA A 45 -1.80 -35.76 26.89
C ALA A 45 -0.74 -34.66 26.76
N THR A 46 0.48 -35.02 27.16
CA THR A 46 1.72 -34.32 26.85
C THR A 46 1.70 -33.84 25.41
N LEU A 47 1.58 -32.53 25.20
CA LEU A 47 1.69 -31.93 23.88
C LEU A 47 3.15 -32.05 23.46
N MET A 48 3.46 -33.03 22.62
CA MET A 48 4.67 -32.99 21.80
C MET A 48 4.56 -31.74 20.92
N THR A 49 5.33 -30.72 21.25
CA THR A 49 5.60 -29.59 20.40
C THR A 49 6.26 -30.13 19.12
N ILE A 50 5.51 -30.22 18.03
CA ILE A 50 6.12 -30.35 16.71
C ILE A 50 6.75 -28.99 16.44
N HIS A 51 8.04 -28.87 16.70
CA HIS A 51 8.86 -27.78 16.17
C HIS A 51 8.91 -27.95 14.64
N THR A 52 8.01 -27.28 13.93
CA THR A 52 8.23 -26.97 12.53
C THR A 52 9.37 -25.94 12.48
N SER A 53 10.55 -26.41 12.12
CA SER A 53 11.67 -25.56 11.76
C SER A 53 11.26 -24.66 10.58
N GLY A 54 11.06 -23.37 10.86
CA GLY A 54 10.94 -22.32 9.85
C GLY A 54 9.58 -21.61 9.79
N ASP A 55 9.11 -21.01 10.89
CA ASP A 55 8.02 -20.04 10.85
C ASP A 55 8.48 -18.79 10.08
N ALA A 56 8.19 -18.74 8.78
CA ALA A 56 8.30 -17.50 8.02
C ALA A 56 7.27 -16.51 8.60
N ILE A 57 7.74 -15.57 9.41
CA ILE A 57 6.93 -14.48 9.95
C ILE A 57 6.24 -13.79 8.76
N ALA A 58 4.91 -13.76 8.78
CA ALA A 58 4.13 -13.10 7.73
C ALA A 58 4.61 -11.64 7.56
N PRO A 59 4.74 -11.14 6.31
CA PRO A 59 5.23 -9.78 6.09
C PRO A 59 4.34 -8.76 6.79
N LYS A 60 4.94 -7.69 7.30
CA LYS A 60 4.25 -6.67 8.11
C LYS A 60 3.41 -5.69 7.28
N TYR A 61 3.35 -5.83 5.96
CA TYR A 61 2.67 -4.90 5.04
C TYR A 61 1.41 -5.52 4.39
N SER A 62 0.60 -4.70 3.72
CA SER A 62 -0.56 -5.11 2.94
C SER A 62 -0.46 -4.63 1.50
N ILE A 63 -0.81 -5.47 0.52
CA ILE A 63 -0.90 -5.11 -0.90
C ILE A 63 -2.36 -4.79 -1.21
N ILE A 64 -2.63 -3.60 -1.72
CA ILE A 64 -3.97 -3.11 -2.05
C ILE A 64 -4.11 -3.16 -3.57
N ILE A 65 -5.01 -4.02 -4.06
CA ILE A 65 -5.27 -4.21 -5.48
C ILE A 65 -6.72 -3.82 -5.78
N PRO A 66 -6.97 -2.83 -6.65
CA PRO A 66 -8.33 -2.48 -7.05
C PRO A 66 -9.01 -3.66 -7.78
N GLY A 67 -10.30 -3.89 -7.54
CA GLY A 67 -11.06 -4.93 -8.24
C GLY A 67 -11.07 -4.75 -9.78
N GLU A 68 -11.08 -3.50 -10.23
CA GLU A 68 -10.94 -3.15 -11.66
C GLU A 68 -9.59 -3.62 -12.23
N THR A 69 -8.51 -3.52 -11.45
CA THR A 69 -7.18 -4.01 -11.82
C THR A 69 -7.12 -5.53 -11.90
N VAL A 70 -7.82 -6.24 -11.01
CA VAL A 70 -7.97 -7.71 -11.09
C VAL A 70 -8.68 -8.12 -12.38
N ALA A 71 -9.76 -7.43 -12.75
CA ALA A 71 -10.45 -7.67 -14.02
C ALA A 71 -9.54 -7.39 -15.24
N ARG A 72 -8.81 -6.26 -15.24
CA ARG A 72 -7.82 -5.94 -16.29
C ARG A 72 -6.70 -6.99 -16.39
N ALA A 73 -6.29 -7.56 -15.25
CA ALA A 73 -5.30 -8.64 -15.23
C ALA A 73 -5.86 -9.94 -15.82
N SER A 74 -7.13 -10.26 -15.57
CA SER A 74 -7.83 -11.37 -16.22
C SER A 74 -7.86 -11.19 -17.74
N ASP A 75 -8.27 -10.03 -18.23
CA ASP A 75 -8.32 -9.73 -19.67
C ASP A 75 -6.92 -9.80 -20.32
N TYR A 76 -5.88 -9.36 -19.60
CA TYR A 76 -4.52 -9.46 -20.08
C TYR A 76 -4.05 -10.91 -20.14
N LEU A 77 -4.35 -11.71 -19.12
CA LEU A 77 -4.04 -13.14 -19.07
C LEU A 77 -4.71 -13.93 -20.20
N GLU A 78 -5.98 -13.64 -20.50
CA GLU A 78 -6.69 -14.26 -21.62
C GLU A 78 -6.03 -13.93 -22.96
N ARG A 79 -5.63 -12.67 -23.17
CA ARG A 79 -4.92 -12.27 -24.39
C ARG A 79 -3.56 -12.94 -24.51
N LEU A 80 -2.84 -13.12 -23.39
CA LEU A 80 -1.57 -13.87 -23.37
C LEU A 80 -1.80 -15.35 -23.75
N ARG A 81 -2.81 -16.00 -23.17
CA ARG A 81 -3.18 -17.39 -23.48
C ARG A 81 -3.57 -17.61 -24.93
N ALA A 82 -4.26 -16.63 -25.51
CA ALA A 82 -4.68 -16.64 -26.90
C ALA A 82 -3.58 -16.14 -27.87
N SER A 83 -2.36 -15.85 -27.38
CA SER A 83 -1.26 -15.28 -28.16
C SER A 83 -1.63 -14.00 -28.92
N ARG A 84 -2.61 -13.23 -28.41
CA ARG A 84 -3.05 -11.95 -28.98
C ARG A 84 -2.21 -10.77 -28.49
N THR A 85 -1.38 -11.00 -27.49
CA THR A 85 -0.41 -10.05 -26.95
C THR A 85 0.81 -10.82 -26.44
N GLN A 86 1.94 -10.14 -26.29
CA GLN A 86 3.15 -10.72 -25.72
C GLN A 86 3.45 -10.03 -24.38
N PRO A 87 4.02 -10.76 -23.41
CA PRO A 87 4.54 -10.14 -22.20
C PRO A 87 5.77 -9.30 -22.54
N GLY A 88 5.95 -8.18 -21.83
CA GLY A 88 7.20 -7.46 -21.82
C GLY A 88 8.32 -8.34 -21.28
N ASP A 89 9.57 -8.02 -21.63
CA ASP A 89 10.75 -8.82 -21.30
C ASP A 89 10.85 -9.17 -19.81
N CYS A 90 10.58 -8.21 -18.93
CA CYS A 90 10.64 -8.41 -17.49
C CYS A 90 9.60 -9.44 -17.01
N LEU A 91 8.36 -9.38 -17.52
CA LEU A 91 7.33 -10.36 -17.15
C LEU A 91 7.60 -11.71 -17.81
N ARG A 92 8.08 -11.72 -19.06
CA ARG A 92 8.43 -12.93 -19.81
C ARG A 92 9.42 -13.79 -19.03
N GLU A 93 10.47 -13.18 -18.48
CA GLU A 93 11.44 -13.87 -17.61
C GLU A 93 10.77 -14.54 -16.40
N ARG A 94 9.81 -13.86 -15.75
CA ARG A 94 9.08 -14.42 -14.59
C ARG A 94 8.11 -15.54 -14.95
N LEU A 95 7.70 -15.60 -16.22
CA LEU A 95 6.77 -16.60 -16.74
C LEU A 95 7.44 -17.84 -17.33
N GLN A 96 8.77 -17.87 -17.54
CA GLN A 96 9.48 -18.96 -18.24
C GLN A 96 9.12 -20.36 -17.73
N ASP A 97 9.00 -20.54 -16.40
CA ASP A 97 8.68 -21.83 -15.77
C ASP A 97 7.20 -21.96 -15.37
N SER A 98 6.34 -21.07 -15.85
CA SER A 98 4.92 -21.02 -15.45
C SER A 98 4.02 -21.70 -16.48
N ASN A 99 3.08 -22.51 -16.02
CA ASN A 99 1.99 -22.99 -16.87
C ASN A 99 0.96 -21.88 -17.06
N LEU A 100 1.06 -21.14 -18.16
CA LEU A 100 0.16 -20.02 -18.48
C LEU A 100 -1.33 -20.40 -18.48
N GLN A 101 -1.67 -21.65 -18.82
CA GLN A 101 -3.05 -22.13 -18.83
C GLN A 101 -3.62 -22.31 -17.42
N ALA A 102 -2.78 -22.58 -16.43
CA ALA A 102 -3.20 -22.77 -15.03
C ALA A 102 -3.10 -21.49 -14.19
N LEU A 103 -2.41 -20.45 -14.68
CA LEU A 103 -2.18 -19.21 -13.94
C LEU A 103 -3.51 -18.51 -13.59
N THR A 104 -3.64 -17.97 -12.39
CA THR A 104 -4.74 -17.06 -12.04
C THR A 104 -4.33 -15.61 -12.26
N GLU A 105 -5.30 -14.70 -12.28
CA GLU A 105 -5.07 -13.27 -12.38
C GLU A 105 -4.26 -12.72 -11.18
N LEU A 106 -4.47 -13.25 -9.97
CA LEU A 106 -3.67 -12.88 -8.80
C LEU A 106 -2.24 -13.41 -8.89
N GLU A 107 -2.04 -14.62 -9.41
CA GLU A 107 -0.69 -15.15 -9.64
C GLU A 107 0.04 -14.37 -10.73
N LEU A 108 -0.66 -13.96 -11.80
CA LEU A 108 -0.11 -13.06 -12.83
C LEU A 108 0.32 -11.73 -12.22
N LEU A 109 -0.53 -11.10 -11.41
CA LEU A 109 -0.19 -9.86 -10.70
C LEU A 109 0.99 -10.06 -9.75
N GLY A 110 1.08 -11.20 -9.08
CA GLY A 110 2.23 -11.54 -8.25
C GLY A 110 3.53 -11.72 -9.03
N LYS A 111 3.47 -12.36 -10.20
CA LYS A 111 4.60 -12.47 -11.13
C LYS A 111 5.01 -11.11 -11.69
N LEU A 112 4.05 -10.23 -11.92
CA LEU A 112 4.31 -8.88 -12.37
C LEU A 112 4.92 -8.02 -11.26
N LEU A 113 4.42 -8.09 -10.03
CA LEU A 113 4.98 -7.36 -8.89
C LEU A 113 6.43 -7.76 -8.59
N ASP A 114 6.77 -9.03 -8.82
CA ASP A 114 8.13 -9.58 -8.75
C ASP A 114 9.14 -9.01 -9.76
N THR A 115 8.65 -8.36 -10.81
CA THR A 115 9.52 -7.69 -11.78
C THR A 115 10.07 -6.38 -11.22
N LYS A 116 9.42 -5.80 -10.21
CA LYS A 116 9.84 -4.53 -9.60
C LYS A 116 11.27 -4.62 -9.05
N ARG A 117 12.03 -3.55 -9.26
CA ARG A 117 13.43 -3.41 -8.82
C ARG A 117 13.51 -2.58 -7.53
N PRO A 118 14.50 -2.79 -6.64
CA PRO A 118 14.62 -1.96 -5.45
C PRO A 118 14.69 -0.47 -5.77
N GLN A 119 15.55 -0.10 -6.73
CA GLN A 119 15.68 1.26 -7.23
C GLN A 119 15.55 1.28 -8.76
N ILE A 120 14.73 2.19 -9.28
CA ILE A 120 14.59 2.48 -10.71
C ILE A 120 13.85 3.82 -10.90
N PHE A 121 14.32 4.65 -11.82
CA PHE A 121 13.70 5.93 -12.15
C PHE A 121 12.68 5.76 -13.29
N ALA A 122 11.41 5.56 -12.94
CA ALA A 122 10.36 5.26 -13.91
C ALA A 122 10.21 6.33 -15.01
N GLU A 123 10.53 7.58 -14.71
CA GLU A 123 10.47 8.71 -15.64
C GLU A 123 11.55 8.72 -16.72
N MET A 124 12.57 7.85 -16.62
CA MET A 124 13.72 7.90 -17.52
C MET A 124 14.45 6.56 -17.71
N ALA A 125 14.03 5.49 -17.05
CA ALA A 125 14.63 4.17 -17.20
C ALA A 125 13.65 3.14 -17.77
N VAL A 126 12.41 3.56 -18.07
CA VAL A 126 11.34 2.70 -18.57
C VAL A 126 10.99 3.10 -20.00
N SER A 127 11.03 2.12 -20.90
CA SER A 127 10.68 2.28 -22.32
C SER A 127 9.20 2.09 -22.57
N GLY A 128 8.56 1.10 -21.94
CA GLY A 128 7.11 0.87 -22.04
C GLY A 128 6.64 0.21 -23.35
N ASP A 129 7.58 -0.17 -24.22
CA ASP A 129 7.34 -0.76 -25.55
C ASP A 129 7.39 -2.29 -25.56
N GLY A 130 7.63 -2.90 -24.40
CA GLY A 130 7.79 -4.35 -24.22
C GLY A 130 9.23 -4.82 -24.13
N SER A 131 10.23 -4.00 -24.48
CA SER A 131 11.65 -4.32 -24.23
C SER A 131 12.00 -4.39 -22.73
N ASP A 132 11.15 -3.80 -21.89
CA ASP A 132 11.15 -3.94 -20.44
C ASP A 132 9.77 -4.41 -19.93
N TRP A 133 8.82 -3.49 -19.84
CA TRP A 133 7.40 -3.73 -19.59
C TRP A 133 6.62 -3.13 -20.76
N ASN A 134 5.46 -3.68 -21.08
CA ASN A 134 4.54 -3.00 -22.00
C ASN A 134 3.59 -2.05 -21.24
N LEU A 135 2.87 -1.18 -21.96
CA LEU A 135 1.92 -0.23 -21.36
C LEU A 135 0.78 -0.89 -20.56
N THR A 136 0.35 -2.11 -20.93
CA THR A 136 -0.68 -2.83 -20.15
C THR A 136 -0.12 -3.24 -18.79
N GLU A 137 1.08 -3.81 -18.77
CA GLU A 137 1.80 -4.21 -17.55
C GLU A 137 2.08 -3.02 -16.64
N LEU A 138 2.59 -1.92 -17.19
CA LEU A 138 2.80 -0.69 -16.43
C LEU A 138 1.48 -0.18 -15.85
N GLY A 139 0.41 -0.13 -16.64
CA GLY A 139 -0.92 0.29 -16.18
C GLY A 139 -1.51 -0.60 -15.09
N LEU A 140 -1.17 -1.90 -15.04
CA LEU A 140 -1.55 -2.79 -13.93
C LEU A 140 -0.70 -2.53 -12.69
N LEU A 141 0.62 -2.37 -12.86
CA LEU A 141 1.53 -2.11 -11.75
C LEU A 141 1.31 -0.74 -11.09
N GLY A 142 0.94 0.28 -11.87
CA GLY A 142 0.64 1.62 -11.39
C GLY A 142 -0.64 1.69 -10.55
N ASP A 143 -1.51 0.68 -10.61
CA ASP A 143 -2.73 0.64 -9.81
C ASP A 143 -2.52 0.03 -8.41
N ILE A 144 -1.42 -0.70 -8.20
CA ILE A 144 -1.18 -1.45 -6.96
C ILE A 144 -0.53 -0.54 -5.92
N SER A 145 -1.16 -0.43 -4.75
CA SER A 145 -0.57 0.27 -3.60
C SER A 145 -0.06 -0.70 -2.54
N ILE A 146 0.90 -0.27 -1.72
CA ILE A 146 1.40 -1.06 -0.59
C ILE A 146 1.33 -0.25 0.69
N ALA A 147 0.60 -0.76 1.69
CA ALA A 147 0.49 -0.15 3.00
C ALA A 147 1.45 -0.81 4.00
N VAL A 148 2.26 0.00 4.67
CA VAL A 148 3.30 -0.44 5.60
C VAL A 148 3.09 0.24 6.95
N PRO A 149 2.80 -0.50 8.02
CA PRO A 149 2.84 0.05 9.38
C PRO A 149 4.29 0.38 9.73
N VAL A 150 4.51 1.57 10.28
CA VAL A 150 5.85 2.09 10.54
C VAL A 150 5.97 2.77 11.90
N THR A 151 7.21 2.88 12.36
CA THR A 151 7.65 3.88 13.32
C THR A 151 8.22 5.07 12.55
N VAL A 152 7.76 6.26 12.88
CA VAL A 152 8.18 7.55 12.31
C VAL A 152 9.20 8.19 13.23
N PHE A 153 10.38 8.48 12.69
CA PHE A 153 11.51 9.03 13.44
C PHE A 153 11.74 10.52 13.21
N ASP A 154 11.33 11.08 12.06
CA ASP A 154 11.37 12.51 11.78
C ASP A 154 10.14 13.00 11.01
N ASP A 155 10.00 14.32 10.89
CA ASP A 155 8.88 15.02 10.24
C ASP A 155 8.76 14.79 8.72
N GLY A 156 9.73 14.12 8.08
CA GLY A 156 9.74 13.88 6.65
C GLY A 156 10.14 15.12 5.82
N ASN A 157 10.76 16.14 6.43
CA ASN A 157 11.29 17.28 5.66
C ASN A 157 12.49 16.83 4.82
N HIS A 158 12.57 17.23 3.54
CA HIS A 158 13.58 16.74 2.60
C HIS A 158 15.03 17.11 2.93
N ARG A 159 15.28 18.26 3.58
CA ARG A 159 16.64 18.82 3.73
C ARG A 159 17.13 18.86 5.17
N SER A 160 16.26 19.33 6.07
CA SER A 160 16.60 19.53 7.49
C SER A 160 15.50 18.90 8.33
N PRO A 161 15.41 17.56 8.37
CA PRO A 161 14.39 16.88 9.14
C PRO A 161 14.53 17.16 10.64
N THR A 162 13.38 17.31 11.29
CA THR A 162 13.31 17.42 12.75
C THR A 162 12.98 16.04 13.33
N PRO A 163 13.88 15.41 14.09
CA PRO A 163 13.59 14.13 14.73
C PRO A 163 12.48 14.26 15.79
N HIS A 164 11.60 13.25 15.84
CA HIS A 164 10.59 13.11 16.88
C HIS A 164 11.19 12.43 18.12
N ALA A 165 10.86 12.96 19.30
CA ALA A 165 11.27 12.40 20.58
C ALA A 165 10.06 12.35 21.54
N PRO A 166 9.45 11.16 21.76
CA PRO A 166 9.78 9.86 21.17
C PRO A 166 9.29 9.72 19.71
N PRO A 167 9.87 8.78 18.92
CA PRO A 167 9.27 8.31 17.67
C PRO A 167 7.85 7.77 17.90
N PHE A 168 7.00 7.82 16.87
CA PHE A 168 5.59 7.41 16.99
C PHE A 168 5.15 6.46 15.89
N SER A 169 4.03 5.76 16.09
CA SER A 169 3.50 4.82 15.10
C SER A 169 2.61 5.51 14.07
N ALA A 170 2.78 5.13 12.81
CA ALA A 170 1.94 5.57 11.70
C ALA A 170 1.81 4.47 10.65
N MET A 171 1.16 4.79 9.54
CA MET A 171 1.12 3.93 8.36
C MET A 171 1.51 4.72 7.12
N LEU A 172 2.48 4.22 6.36
CA LEU A 172 2.76 4.70 5.01
C LEU A 172 1.92 3.91 4.01
N VAL A 173 1.36 4.59 3.01
CA VAL A 173 0.68 3.93 1.89
C VAL A 173 1.32 4.39 0.58
N PHE A 174 2.17 3.55 0.04
CA PHE A 174 2.88 3.79 -1.22
C PHE A 174 1.91 3.59 -2.37
N THR A 175 1.60 4.67 -3.07
CA THR A 175 0.61 4.70 -4.15
C THR A 175 1.24 5.34 -5.38
N PRO A 176 1.29 4.64 -6.52
CA PRO A 176 1.91 5.18 -7.72
C PRO A 176 1.18 6.42 -8.24
N GLY A 177 1.91 7.52 -8.43
CA GLY A 177 1.40 8.72 -9.09
C GLY A 177 1.22 8.52 -10.60
N ALA A 178 0.49 9.42 -11.26
CA ALA A 178 0.37 9.40 -12.72
C ALA A 178 1.75 9.57 -13.39
N LEU A 179 2.17 8.62 -14.23
CA LEU A 179 3.42 8.63 -14.99
C LEU A 179 3.18 9.16 -16.40
N LEU A 180 3.39 10.47 -16.57
CA LEU A 180 3.18 11.25 -17.81
C LEU A 180 4.50 11.68 -18.46
N CYS A 181 5.61 11.06 -18.05
CA CYS A 181 6.93 11.26 -18.63
C CYS A 181 7.69 9.92 -18.62
N ASN A 182 8.50 9.69 -19.65
CA ASN A 182 9.44 8.56 -19.70
C ASN A 182 10.83 8.94 -20.24
N GLY A 183 11.08 10.23 -20.52
CA GLY A 183 12.41 10.73 -20.91
C GLY A 183 12.92 10.32 -22.30
N TRP A 184 12.31 9.35 -22.97
CA TRP A 184 12.81 8.74 -24.22
C TRP A 184 11.95 9.00 -25.46
N GLY A 185 10.90 9.81 -25.35
CA GLY A 185 9.99 10.09 -26.47
C GLY A 185 9.02 8.95 -26.82
N ASN A 186 9.05 7.85 -26.06
CA ASN A 186 8.01 6.83 -26.08
C ASN A 186 6.71 7.37 -25.44
N THR A 187 5.61 6.64 -25.54
CA THR A 187 4.37 6.97 -24.81
C THR A 187 4.52 6.66 -23.32
N PRO A 188 4.30 7.62 -22.40
CA PRO A 188 4.28 7.33 -20.96
C PRO A 188 3.13 6.41 -20.56
N ALA A 189 3.31 5.64 -19.47
CA ALA A 189 2.37 4.60 -19.04
C ALA A 189 0.92 5.08 -18.91
N ASP A 190 0.72 6.26 -18.35
CA ASP A 190 -0.61 6.79 -18.02
C ASP A 190 -1.12 7.80 -19.06
N TRP A 191 -0.36 8.03 -20.14
CA TRP A 191 -0.63 9.10 -21.10
C TRP A 191 -2.01 8.98 -21.75
N SER A 192 -2.35 7.82 -22.29
CA SER A 192 -3.60 7.61 -23.03
C SER A 192 -4.85 7.71 -22.14
N GLU A 193 -4.70 7.45 -20.84
CA GLU A 193 -5.82 7.56 -19.89
C GLU A 193 -5.94 8.99 -19.37
N ALA A 194 -4.82 9.66 -19.08
CA ALA A 194 -4.81 10.97 -18.44
C ALA A 194 -4.91 12.15 -19.44
N THR A 195 -4.77 11.92 -20.74
CA THR A 195 -4.79 12.98 -21.77
C THR A 195 -5.91 12.78 -22.80
N ALA A 196 -6.39 13.88 -23.36
CA ALA A 196 -7.30 13.88 -24.49
C ALA A 196 -6.52 13.73 -25.82
N ALA A 197 -7.25 13.55 -26.93
CA ALA A 197 -6.64 13.35 -28.25
C ALA A 197 -5.76 14.52 -28.72
N ASP A 198 -5.95 15.72 -28.16
CA ASP A 198 -5.15 16.91 -28.43
C ASP A 198 -3.89 17.02 -27.54
N GLY A 199 -3.63 16.01 -26.69
CA GLY A 199 -2.50 15.96 -25.78
C GLY A 199 -2.65 16.81 -24.52
N ARG A 200 -3.82 17.44 -24.28
CA ARG A 200 -4.11 18.14 -23.03
C ARG A 200 -4.56 17.14 -21.96
N LEU A 201 -4.44 17.51 -20.68
CA LEU A 201 -5.00 16.71 -19.59
C LEU A 201 -6.51 16.55 -19.75
N SER A 202 -6.97 15.30 -19.66
CA SER A 202 -8.38 14.93 -19.58
C SER A 202 -8.81 14.96 -18.12
N THR A 203 -9.72 15.86 -17.75
CA THR A 203 -10.25 15.93 -16.37
C THR A 203 -10.88 14.60 -15.94
N GLU A 204 -11.73 14.01 -16.79
CA GLU A 204 -12.37 12.72 -16.49
C GLU A 204 -11.36 11.57 -16.48
N GLY A 205 -10.44 11.55 -17.44
CA GLY A 205 -9.40 10.52 -17.52
C GLY A 205 -8.48 10.51 -16.29
N TYR A 206 -7.99 11.70 -15.91
CA TYR A 206 -7.17 11.90 -14.73
C TYR A 206 -7.94 11.55 -13.43
N TYR A 207 -9.22 11.95 -13.34
CA TYR A 207 -10.07 11.55 -12.21
C TYR A 207 -10.24 10.04 -12.13
N ASN A 208 -10.56 9.38 -13.23
CA ASN A 208 -10.77 7.92 -13.26
C ASN A 208 -9.52 7.15 -12.84
N LEU A 209 -8.35 7.59 -13.31
CA LEU A 209 -7.06 7.03 -12.91
C LEU A 209 -6.85 7.14 -11.39
N TYR A 210 -7.00 8.35 -10.82
CA TYR A 210 -6.82 8.53 -9.37
C TYR A 210 -7.95 7.93 -8.54
N ARG A 211 -9.18 7.85 -9.03
CA ARG A 211 -10.28 7.13 -8.39
C ARG A 211 -9.91 5.65 -8.24
N ARG A 212 -9.40 5.02 -9.31
CA ARG A 212 -8.98 3.61 -9.30
C ARG A 212 -7.84 3.38 -8.31
N ARG A 213 -6.88 4.30 -8.21
CA ARG A 213 -5.71 4.19 -7.32
C ARG A 213 -5.99 4.54 -5.85
N LEU A 214 -6.81 5.56 -5.59
CA LEU A 214 -6.98 6.14 -4.26
C LEU A 214 -8.23 5.66 -3.53
N LEU A 215 -9.33 5.35 -4.22
CA LEU A 215 -10.54 4.89 -3.51
C LEU A 215 -10.30 3.59 -2.73
N PRO A 216 -9.61 2.56 -3.27
CA PRO A 216 -9.26 1.36 -2.50
C PRO A 216 -8.36 1.69 -1.31
N VAL A 217 -7.44 2.64 -1.46
CA VAL A 217 -6.56 3.11 -0.37
C VAL A 217 -7.35 3.78 0.74
N PHE A 218 -8.26 4.70 0.41
CA PHE A 218 -9.11 5.34 1.41
C PHE A 218 -10.04 4.34 2.12
N ARG A 219 -10.57 3.35 1.39
CA ARG A 219 -11.35 2.27 2.00
C ARG A 219 -10.50 1.40 2.92
N TYR A 220 -9.27 1.06 2.52
CA TYR A 220 -8.32 0.35 3.38
C TYR A 220 -8.03 1.12 4.67
N ILE A 221 -7.70 2.41 4.56
CA ILE A 221 -7.45 3.29 5.71
C ILE A 221 -8.68 3.37 6.60
N ASN A 222 -9.86 3.55 6.00
CA ASN A 222 -11.14 3.57 6.71
C ASN A 222 -11.36 2.28 7.53
N CYS A 223 -11.11 1.11 6.94
CA CYS A 223 -11.23 -0.18 7.62
C CYS A 223 -10.19 -0.38 8.74
N ARG A 224 -9.00 0.22 8.62
CA ARG A 224 -7.93 0.11 9.62
C ARG A 224 -8.06 1.07 10.79
N ALA A 225 -8.74 2.19 10.59
CA ALA A 225 -8.96 3.18 11.63
C ALA A 225 -9.81 2.58 12.76
N ALA A 226 -9.35 2.73 14.01
CA ALA A 226 -9.89 2.02 15.17
C ALA A 226 -11.31 2.47 15.60
N LYS A 227 -11.70 3.70 15.21
CA LYS A 227 -12.99 4.29 15.55
C LYS A 227 -13.44 5.28 14.48
N PRO A 228 -14.73 5.66 14.45
CA PRO A 228 -15.21 6.76 13.62
C PRO A 228 -14.35 8.01 13.77
N ARG A 229 -14.09 8.67 12.64
CA ARG A 229 -13.33 9.91 12.55
C ARG A 229 -11.99 9.89 13.32
N SER A 230 -11.18 8.86 13.08
CA SER A 230 -9.85 8.72 13.69
C SER A 230 -8.70 8.55 12.71
N ALA A 231 -8.94 8.48 11.41
CA ALA A 231 -7.87 8.56 10.42
C ALA A 231 -7.60 10.01 10.03
N PHE A 232 -6.37 10.46 10.24
CA PHE A 232 -5.83 11.68 9.66
C PHE A 232 -4.90 11.30 8.51
N VAL A 233 -5.27 11.69 7.29
CA VAL A 233 -4.56 11.27 6.08
C VAL A 233 -3.75 12.42 5.51
N THR A 234 -2.44 12.30 5.38
CA THR A 234 -1.63 13.28 4.62
C THR A 234 -1.41 12.78 3.20
N VAL A 235 -1.53 13.67 2.22
CA VAL A 235 -1.38 13.36 0.80
C VAL A 235 -0.38 14.37 0.18
N PRO A 236 0.74 13.92 -0.38
CA PRO A 236 1.66 14.78 -1.10
C PRO A 236 1.16 15.02 -2.54
N GLY A 237 1.88 15.83 -3.31
CA GLY A 237 1.69 15.89 -4.77
C GLY A 237 2.05 14.58 -5.47
N LEU A 238 1.08 13.66 -5.62
CA LEU A 238 1.25 12.40 -6.33
C LEU A 238 1.47 12.65 -7.83
N GLY A 239 2.60 12.19 -8.37
CA GLY A 239 2.95 12.37 -9.78
C GLY A 239 3.27 13.80 -10.20
N CYS A 240 3.25 14.78 -9.30
CA CYS A 240 3.42 16.21 -9.63
C CYS A 240 4.88 16.62 -9.95
N GLY A 241 5.85 15.79 -9.54
CA GLY A 241 7.28 16.06 -9.71
C GLY A 241 7.82 15.77 -11.12
N GLN A 242 8.75 14.81 -11.22
CA GLN A 242 9.33 14.41 -12.51
C GLN A 242 8.32 13.67 -13.39
N PHE A 243 7.45 12.86 -12.78
CA PHE A 243 6.41 12.10 -13.48
C PHE A 243 5.42 12.96 -14.28
N ALA A 244 5.26 14.24 -13.91
CA ALA A 244 4.36 15.16 -14.60
C ALA A 244 4.82 15.50 -16.04
N GLY A 245 6.13 15.37 -16.34
CA GLY A 245 6.69 15.79 -17.62
C GLY A 245 6.32 17.24 -17.95
N LEU A 246 5.65 17.43 -19.09
CA LEU A 246 5.22 18.73 -19.57
C LEU A 246 4.07 19.37 -18.76
N PHE A 247 3.44 18.60 -17.86
CA PHE A 247 2.36 19.08 -16.98
C PHE A 247 2.85 19.52 -15.59
N ARG A 248 4.17 19.58 -15.36
CA ARG A 248 4.72 20.04 -14.08
C ARG A 248 4.19 21.45 -13.75
N GLY A 249 3.76 21.66 -12.51
CA GLY A 249 3.15 22.91 -12.06
C GLY A 249 1.65 23.04 -12.35
N GLN A 250 1.03 22.01 -12.93
CA GLN A 250 -0.42 21.94 -13.16
C GLN A 250 -1.07 20.78 -12.39
N LEU A 251 -0.35 19.67 -12.19
CA LEU A 251 -0.93 18.43 -11.64
C LEU A 251 -1.39 18.54 -10.19
N GLY A 252 -0.84 19.45 -9.39
CA GLY A 252 -1.30 19.71 -8.02
C GLY A 252 -2.75 20.16 -7.99
N ALA A 253 -3.12 21.09 -8.87
CA ALA A 253 -4.51 21.58 -8.99
C ALA A 253 -5.45 20.48 -9.50
N HIS A 254 -5.02 19.71 -10.50
CA HIS A 254 -5.81 18.58 -11.00
C HIS A 254 -6.00 17.48 -9.95
N LEU A 255 -4.97 17.19 -9.15
CA LEU A 255 -5.05 16.22 -8.06
C LEU A 255 -5.94 16.73 -6.92
N GLN A 256 -5.89 18.02 -6.57
CA GLN A 256 -6.82 18.63 -5.63
C GLN A 256 -8.27 18.43 -6.08
N MET A 257 -8.59 18.71 -7.34
CA MET A 257 -9.93 18.51 -7.91
C MET A 257 -10.35 17.04 -7.87
N ALA A 258 -9.45 16.12 -8.22
CA ALA A 258 -9.71 14.68 -8.18
C ALA A 258 -9.99 14.19 -6.75
N LEU A 259 -9.20 14.62 -5.76
CA LEU A 259 -9.41 14.32 -4.34
C LEU A 259 -10.74 14.87 -3.85
N GLN A 260 -11.04 16.13 -4.15
CA GLN A 260 -12.30 16.76 -3.74
C GLN A 260 -13.51 16.03 -4.32
N ARG A 261 -13.47 15.67 -5.62
CA ARG A 261 -14.53 14.89 -6.27
C ARG A 261 -14.67 13.49 -5.66
N LEU A 262 -13.56 12.78 -5.44
CA LEU A 262 -13.56 11.45 -4.81
C LEU A 262 -14.21 11.49 -3.42
N LEU A 263 -13.83 12.48 -2.59
CA LEU A 263 -14.39 12.64 -1.26
C LEU A 263 -15.87 13.05 -1.32
N THR A 264 -16.29 13.82 -2.32
CA THR A 264 -17.70 14.21 -2.51
C THR A 264 -18.54 13.00 -2.92
N GLU A 265 -18.06 12.19 -3.85
CA GLU A 265 -18.79 11.02 -4.37
C GLU A 265 -18.81 9.84 -3.38
N HIS A 266 -17.77 9.70 -2.55
CA HIS A 266 -17.58 8.51 -1.72
C HIS A 266 -17.42 8.78 -0.21
N GLY A 267 -17.40 10.04 0.23
CA GLY A 267 -17.10 10.42 1.63
C GLY A 267 -18.06 9.84 2.66
N THR A 268 -19.34 9.66 2.30
CA THR A 268 -20.34 9.00 3.16
C THR A 268 -19.98 7.55 3.49
N SER A 269 -19.26 6.86 2.59
CA SER A 269 -18.76 5.50 2.79
C SER A 269 -17.43 5.42 3.55
N LEU A 270 -16.89 6.57 3.99
CA LEU A 270 -15.60 6.71 4.67
C LEU A 270 -15.77 7.31 6.08
N PRO A 271 -16.63 6.72 6.96
CA PRO A 271 -17.00 7.30 8.25
C PRO A 271 -15.83 7.41 9.25
N ASN A 272 -14.74 6.68 9.03
CA ASN A 272 -13.58 6.67 9.92
C ASN A 272 -12.53 7.72 9.54
N LEU A 273 -12.64 8.38 8.38
CA LEU A 273 -11.76 9.47 7.96
C LEU A 273 -12.16 10.77 8.66
N LYS A 274 -11.25 11.37 9.40
CA LYS A 274 -11.46 12.68 10.04
C LYS A 274 -11.05 13.81 9.10
N ALA A 275 -9.87 13.69 8.50
CA ALA A 275 -9.30 14.74 7.67
C ALA A 275 -8.39 14.16 6.58
N VAL A 276 -8.32 14.89 5.47
CA VAL A 276 -7.36 14.67 4.38
C VAL A 276 -6.58 15.97 4.20
N TYR A 277 -5.31 15.95 4.56
CA TYR A 277 -4.36 17.06 4.47
C TYR A 277 -3.52 16.93 3.20
N PHE A 278 -3.81 17.75 2.20
CA PHE A 278 -3.15 17.75 0.90
C PHE A 278 -2.06 18.83 0.84
N ASP A 279 -0.83 18.41 0.57
CA ASP A 279 0.35 19.25 0.42
C ASP A 279 1.02 18.98 -0.94
N PRO A 280 0.68 19.77 -1.97
CA PRO A 280 1.34 19.70 -3.28
C PRO A 280 2.64 20.52 -3.33
N TYR A 281 3.29 20.76 -2.18
CA TYR A 281 4.53 21.52 -1.99
C TYR A 281 4.45 22.99 -2.38
N SER A 282 4.35 23.32 -3.67
CA SER A 282 4.33 24.71 -4.17
C SER A 282 3.15 25.02 -5.10
N GLU A 283 2.40 24.01 -5.52
CA GLU A 283 1.20 24.22 -6.33
C GLU A 283 -0.01 24.54 -5.42
N CYS A 284 -1.09 25.06 -5.99
CA CYS A 284 -2.32 25.42 -5.27
C CYS A 284 -2.18 26.57 -4.24
N GLU A 285 -3.33 26.99 -3.72
CA GLU A 285 -3.44 27.94 -2.60
C GLU A 285 -3.91 27.23 -1.32
N ASN A 286 -3.77 27.90 -0.18
CA ASN A 286 -4.37 27.42 1.06
C ASN A 286 -5.91 27.39 0.92
N ALA A 287 -6.51 26.21 1.05
CA ALA A 287 -7.96 26.03 0.98
C ALA A 287 -8.44 25.04 2.04
N ARG A 288 -9.70 25.13 2.42
CA ARG A 288 -10.34 24.15 3.30
C ARG A 288 -11.80 23.99 2.93
N VAL A 289 -12.25 22.74 2.85
CA VAL A 289 -13.65 22.38 2.58
C VAL A 289 -14.02 21.20 3.48
N GLU A 290 -15.20 21.26 4.10
CA GLU A 290 -15.76 20.12 4.82
C GLU A 290 -16.65 19.32 3.87
N ILE A 291 -16.37 18.02 3.72
CA ILE A 291 -17.04 17.14 2.74
C ILE A 291 -17.50 15.89 3.48
N GLU A 292 -18.80 15.69 3.64
CA GLU A 292 -19.37 14.50 4.30
C GLU A 292 -18.74 14.23 5.70
N GLY A 293 -18.46 15.30 6.45
CA GLY A 293 -17.81 15.24 7.77
C GLY A 293 -16.30 14.94 7.76
N ILE A 294 -15.66 15.02 6.59
CA ILE A 294 -14.21 14.95 6.38
C ILE A 294 -13.70 16.36 6.14
N SER A 295 -12.70 16.79 6.91
CA SER A 295 -12.00 18.06 6.66
C SER A 295 -10.97 17.86 5.55
N PHE A 296 -11.25 18.38 4.35
CA PHE A 296 -10.27 18.43 3.26
C PHE A 296 -9.51 19.74 3.33
N ILE A 297 -8.21 19.65 3.63
CA ILE A 297 -7.34 20.78 3.98
C ILE A 297 -6.19 20.82 2.98
N VAL A 298 -6.07 21.90 2.19
CA VAL A 298 -4.98 22.09 1.23
C VAL A 298 -3.99 23.09 1.79
N ARG A 299 -2.75 22.68 2.04
CA ARG A 299 -1.69 23.50 2.63
C ARG A 299 -0.36 23.18 1.95
N PRO A 300 -0.04 23.84 0.82
CA PRO A 300 1.26 23.67 0.18
C PRO A 300 2.37 24.15 1.12
N LEU A 301 3.37 23.28 1.38
CA LEU A 301 4.45 23.50 2.34
C LEU A 301 5.25 24.79 2.10
N ARG A 302 5.36 25.22 0.84
CA ARG A 302 6.12 26.43 0.45
C ARG A 302 5.36 27.73 0.69
N LEU A 303 4.06 27.67 1.00
CA LEU A 303 3.29 28.87 1.33
C LEU A 303 3.54 29.30 2.77
N PRO A 304 3.52 30.63 3.06
CA PRO A 304 3.75 31.14 4.41
C PRO A 304 2.78 30.55 5.45
N GLY A 305 3.32 30.15 6.60
CA GLY A 305 2.57 29.61 7.74
C GLY A 305 2.38 28.09 7.73
N ASN A 306 2.97 27.39 6.76
CA ASN A 306 2.91 25.93 6.63
C ASN A 306 4.26 25.24 6.90
N GLU A 307 5.34 25.99 7.15
CA GLU A 307 6.73 25.50 7.10
C GLU A 307 7.03 24.35 8.08
N GLU A 308 6.30 24.28 9.19
CA GLU A 308 6.47 23.25 10.24
C GLU A 308 5.52 22.05 10.06
N LYS A 309 4.70 22.02 9.01
CA LYS A 309 3.66 21.01 8.77
C LYS A 309 4.07 20.01 7.69
N SER A 310 5.29 19.48 7.79
CA SER A 310 5.78 18.41 6.91
C SER A 310 4.89 17.16 7.03
N GLN A 311 4.98 16.23 6.07
CA GLN A 311 4.02 15.12 5.92
C GLN A 311 4.01 14.07 7.04
N LEU A 312 5.05 13.98 7.88
CA LEU A 312 5.18 12.95 8.91
C LEU A 312 5.18 13.54 10.34
N CYS A 313 4.29 14.50 10.59
CA CYS A 313 4.08 15.06 11.93
C CYS A 313 2.92 14.37 12.65
N HIS A 314 2.88 14.49 13.98
CA HIS A 314 1.69 14.09 14.74
C HIS A 314 0.44 14.84 14.23
N PRO A 315 -0.75 14.18 14.14
CA PRO A 315 -1.97 14.83 13.65
C PRO A 315 -2.32 16.16 14.32
N VAL A 316 -1.98 16.31 15.61
CA VAL A 316 -2.19 17.56 16.36
C VAL A 316 -1.43 18.76 15.79
N ALA A 317 -0.30 18.55 15.10
CA ALA A 317 0.50 19.62 14.51
C ALA A 317 -0.21 20.29 13.32
N TYR A 318 -1.18 19.61 12.71
CA TYR A 318 -1.97 20.17 11.60
C TYR A 318 -3.23 20.88 12.06
N ALA A 319 -3.59 20.78 13.35
CA ALA A 319 -4.82 21.36 13.88
C ALA A 319 -4.83 22.89 13.70
N GLU A 320 -5.93 23.40 13.17
CA GLU A 320 -6.23 24.83 13.13
C GLU A 320 -7.25 25.17 14.22
N ARG A 321 -7.59 26.46 14.36
CA ARG A 321 -8.52 26.91 15.40
C ARG A 321 -9.86 26.18 15.27
N GLY A 322 -10.20 25.39 16.29
CA GLY A 322 -11.45 24.63 16.37
C GLY A 322 -11.31 23.15 15.99
N ASP A 323 -10.14 22.72 15.53
CA ASP A 323 -9.87 21.31 15.25
C ASP A 323 -9.48 20.53 16.52
N ASP A 324 -9.83 19.25 16.51
CA ASP A 324 -9.27 18.26 17.42
C ASP A 324 -8.88 17.01 16.62
N PHE A 325 -7.56 16.81 16.50
CA PHE A 325 -6.94 15.64 15.88
C PHE A 325 -6.16 14.79 16.89
N SER A 326 -6.26 15.07 18.20
CA SER A 326 -5.51 14.37 19.25
C SER A 326 -5.80 12.87 19.32
N GLY A 327 -7.03 12.47 18.95
CA GLY A 327 -7.45 11.08 18.89
C GLY A 327 -7.23 10.39 17.55
N CYS A 328 -6.53 11.02 16.59
CA CYS A 328 -6.32 10.46 15.26
C CYS A 328 -5.00 9.68 15.15
N ALA A 329 -5.02 8.61 14.34
CA ALA A 329 -3.83 7.96 13.84
C ALA A 329 -3.42 8.58 12.49
N LEU A 330 -2.11 8.68 12.27
CA LEU A 330 -1.54 9.18 11.01
C LEU A 330 -1.48 8.08 9.95
N TYR A 331 -2.03 8.37 8.78
CA TYR A 331 -1.84 7.62 7.55
C TYR A 331 -1.24 8.56 6.50
N SER A 332 -0.04 8.29 6.01
CA SER A 332 0.64 9.16 5.04
C SER A 332 0.71 8.46 3.69
N LEU A 333 0.08 9.01 2.67
CA LEU A 333 0.28 8.54 1.30
C LEU A 333 1.69 8.92 0.85
N VAL A 334 2.30 8.05 0.04
CA VAL A 334 3.64 8.25 -0.49
C VAL A 334 3.56 8.26 -2.01
N ALA A 335 4.15 9.28 -2.64
CA ALA A 335 4.24 9.39 -4.10
C ALA A 335 5.22 8.35 -4.63
N TRP A 336 4.69 7.19 -4.98
CA TRP A 336 5.46 6.04 -5.47
C TRP A 336 5.42 5.98 -7.00
N ASP A 337 6.07 4.98 -7.57
CA ASP A 337 6.12 4.71 -9.00
C ASP A 337 5.72 3.27 -9.34
N HIS A 338 5.61 3.00 -10.63
CA HIS A 338 5.07 1.75 -11.15
C HIS A 338 6.02 0.57 -10.99
N VAL A 339 7.33 0.76 -10.90
CA VAL A 339 8.31 -0.32 -11.15
C VAL A 339 9.40 -0.47 -10.08
N SER A 340 9.49 0.44 -9.13
CA SER A 340 10.40 0.33 -7.99
C SER A 340 9.79 -0.45 -6.82
N TRP A 341 10.57 -0.72 -5.78
CA TRP A 341 10.05 -1.14 -4.47
C TRP A 341 9.71 0.10 -3.64
N PRO A 342 8.81 -0.01 -2.64
CA PRO A 342 8.48 1.11 -1.77
C PRO A 342 9.71 1.70 -1.08
N GLY A 343 10.08 2.94 -1.41
CA GLY A 343 11.25 3.65 -0.95
C GLY A 343 12.25 4.02 -2.04
N ASN A 344 12.17 3.40 -3.24
CA ASN A 344 12.95 3.67 -4.45
C ASN A 344 14.39 4.21 -4.20
N ASP A 345 14.58 5.54 -4.30
CA ASP A 345 15.85 6.25 -4.08
C ASP A 345 16.61 5.80 -2.82
N PHE A 346 15.87 5.48 -1.76
CA PHE A 346 16.44 5.12 -0.47
C PHE A 346 16.98 3.70 -0.43
N PHE A 347 16.57 2.80 -1.33
CA PHE A 347 17.26 1.52 -1.50
C PHE A 347 18.73 1.71 -1.90
N GLY A 348 19.00 2.71 -2.74
CA GLY A 348 20.35 3.16 -3.10
C GLY A 348 21.05 4.01 -2.01
N GLY A 349 20.36 4.35 -0.92
CA GLY A 349 20.86 5.17 0.20
C GLY A 349 20.62 6.68 0.05
N SER A 350 19.88 7.10 -0.98
CA SER A 350 19.54 8.50 -1.22
C SER A 350 18.25 8.88 -0.49
N ARG A 351 18.30 9.95 0.31
CA ARG A 351 17.11 10.55 0.94
C ARG A 351 16.59 11.64 0.01
N ALA A 352 15.99 11.23 -1.09
CA ALA A 352 15.45 12.08 -2.13
C ALA A 352 14.07 11.57 -2.54
N THR A 353 13.32 12.41 -3.26
CA THR A 353 11.91 12.20 -3.63
C THR A 353 10.99 12.02 -2.41
N ASP A 354 9.67 12.08 -2.58
CA ASP A 354 8.75 11.83 -1.46
C ASP A 354 8.89 10.38 -0.96
N ASP A 355 9.09 9.44 -1.91
CA ASP A 355 9.26 8.02 -1.62
C ASP A 355 10.49 7.72 -0.78
N GLY A 356 11.68 8.13 -1.26
CA GLY A 356 12.91 7.90 -0.53
C GLY A 356 12.99 8.67 0.79
N VAL A 357 12.42 9.88 0.86
CA VAL A 357 12.36 10.65 2.12
C VAL A 357 11.50 9.97 3.17
N LYS A 358 10.28 9.56 2.83
CA LYS A 358 9.40 8.90 3.80
C LYS A 358 9.91 7.51 4.18
N ALA A 359 10.59 6.80 3.27
CA ALA A 359 11.24 5.55 3.63
C ALA A 359 12.47 5.75 4.53
N ALA A 360 13.24 6.82 4.35
CA ALA A 360 14.36 7.17 5.22
C ALA A 360 13.94 7.63 6.63
N ALA A 361 12.83 8.35 6.71
CA ALA A 361 12.28 8.89 7.97
C ALA A 361 11.58 7.83 8.83
N THR A 362 11.46 6.59 8.34
CA THR A 362 10.69 5.52 8.98
C THR A 362 11.43 4.19 8.97
N ASN A 363 10.91 3.17 9.64
CA ASN A 363 11.45 1.80 9.56
C ASN A 363 10.81 0.97 8.42
N SER A 364 10.26 1.59 7.37
CA SER A 364 9.59 0.87 6.28
C SER A 364 10.50 -0.20 5.65
N MET A 365 11.80 0.09 5.53
CA MET A 365 12.79 -0.85 5.01
C MET A 365 12.90 -2.13 5.83
N SER A 366 12.82 -2.04 7.16
CA SER A 366 12.77 -3.23 8.03
C SER A 366 11.47 -4.00 7.84
N ALA A 367 10.33 -3.28 7.77
CA ALA A 367 9.03 -3.92 7.56
C ALA A 367 8.91 -4.68 6.23
N LEU A 368 9.56 -4.17 5.17
CA LEU A 368 9.55 -4.77 3.83
C LEU A 368 10.56 -5.93 3.69
N THR A 369 11.73 -5.82 4.32
CA THR A 369 12.83 -6.79 4.15
C THR A 369 12.91 -7.84 5.27
N GLY A 370 12.23 -7.59 6.40
CA GLY A 370 12.36 -8.38 7.62
C GLY A 370 13.72 -8.24 8.31
N VAL A 371 14.55 -7.25 7.93
CA VAL A 371 15.87 -6.99 8.50
C VAL A 371 15.83 -5.70 9.30
N GLU A 372 16.09 -5.78 10.60
CA GLU A 372 16.10 -4.61 11.46
C GLU A 372 17.32 -3.73 11.19
N GLY A 373 17.05 -2.44 10.99
CA GLY A 373 18.05 -1.38 10.87
C GLY A 373 18.03 -0.42 12.06
N GLN A 374 18.70 0.72 11.92
CA GLN A 374 18.76 1.73 12.97
C GLN A 374 18.62 3.14 12.39
N TYR A 375 17.79 3.97 13.03
CA TYR A 375 17.68 5.37 12.66
C TYR A 375 18.90 6.17 13.13
N ASP A 376 19.54 6.86 12.19
CA ASP A 376 20.62 7.81 12.44
C ASP A 376 20.05 9.24 12.37
N PRO A 377 19.82 9.92 13.51
CA PRO A 377 19.29 11.28 13.54
C PRO A 377 20.27 12.31 12.97
N GLY A 378 21.58 12.01 12.92
CA GLY A 378 22.56 12.90 12.31
C GLY A 378 22.46 12.96 10.78
N GLN A 379 21.89 11.92 10.17
CA GLN A 379 21.67 11.85 8.72
C GLN A 379 20.20 11.93 8.32
N GLY A 380 19.27 11.81 9.28
CA GLY A 380 17.84 11.72 9.01
C GLY A 380 17.44 10.45 8.25
N LYS A 381 18.11 9.32 8.52
CA LYS A 381 18.01 8.10 7.72
C LYS A 381 17.92 6.84 8.58
N TYR A 382 17.00 5.95 8.24
CA TYR A 382 16.94 4.58 8.77
C TYR A 382 17.93 3.67 8.04
N GLN A 383 19.11 3.46 8.64
CA GLN A 383 20.24 2.77 8.02
C GLN A 383 20.10 1.24 8.13
N PRO A 384 20.55 0.48 7.11
CA PRO A 384 20.65 -0.97 7.23
C PRO A 384 21.72 -1.35 8.27
N PRO A 385 21.65 -2.57 8.84
CA PRO A 385 22.69 -3.06 9.75
C PRO A 385 23.99 -3.35 8.99
N GLN A 386 25.11 -3.31 9.71
CA GLN A 386 26.38 -3.80 9.16
C GLN A 386 26.29 -5.30 8.81
N PRO A 387 26.96 -5.79 7.75
CA PRO A 387 27.92 -5.09 6.89
C PRO A 387 27.30 -4.41 5.64
N TYR A 388 25.98 -4.28 5.57
CA TYR A 388 25.33 -3.74 4.38
C TYR A 388 25.58 -2.24 4.23
N ARG A 389 25.96 -1.81 3.03
CA ARG A 389 26.18 -0.39 2.72
C ARG A 389 24.87 0.37 2.49
N ASN A 390 23.87 -0.31 1.94
CA ASN A 390 22.55 0.25 1.61
C ASN A 390 21.49 -0.87 1.68
N TRP A 391 20.21 -0.50 1.53
CA TRP A 391 19.10 -1.45 1.59
C TRP A 391 18.98 -2.30 0.34
N GLU A 392 19.48 -1.85 -0.82
CA GLU A 392 19.54 -2.67 -2.02
C GLU A 392 20.37 -3.94 -1.79
N ALA A 393 21.55 -3.83 -1.16
CA ALA A 393 22.38 -4.98 -0.81
C ALA A 393 21.66 -5.95 0.15
N VAL A 394 20.79 -5.44 1.04
CA VAL A 394 19.95 -6.27 1.92
C VAL A 394 18.93 -7.06 1.09
N VAL A 395 18.33 -6.44 0.07
CA VAL A 395 17.36 -7.10 -0.80
C VAL A 395 18.03 -8.15 -1.68
N GLU A 396 19.20 -7.85 -2.25
CA GLU A 396 19.97 -8.80 -3.05
C GLU A 396 20.36 -10.04 -2.25
N ASP A 397 20.90 -9.85 -1.04
CA ASP A 397 21.18 -10.97 -0.15
C ASP A 397 19.90 -11.71 0.23
N GLY A 398 18.84 -11.00 0.62
CA GLY A 398 17.55 -11.60 0.98
C GLY A 398 16.92 -12.42 -0.14
N LYS A 399 17.02 -11.97 -1.40
CA LYS A 399 16.57 -12.73 -2.57
C LYS A 399 17.34 -14.05 -2.69
N ARG A 400 18.65 -14.02 -2.49
CA ARG A 400 19.54 -15.19 -2.59
C ARG A 400 19.37 -16.17 -1.41
N THR A 401 19.30 -15.66 -0.19
CA THR A 401 19.39 -16.47 1.04
C THR A 401 18.03 -16.83 1.63
N ARG A 402 17.02 -15.97 1.45
CA ARG A 402 15.71 -16.07 2.11
C ARG A 402 14.53 -16.06 1.14
N ARG A 403 14.79 -16.04 -0.18
CA ARG A 403 13.77 -15.89 -1.23
C ARG A 403 12.87 -14.67 -0.99
N LEU A 404 13.47 -13.58 -0.52
CA LEU A 404 12.75 -12.33 -0.25
C LEU A 404 12.04 -11.85 -1.51
N ARG A 405 10.74 -11.56 -1.38
CA ARG A 405 9.88 -11.05 -2.45
C ARG A 405 8.91 -10.04 -1.87
N LEU A 406 8.54 -9.05 -2.69
CA LEU A 406 7.48 -8.10 -2.34
C LEU A 406 6.09 -8.76 -2.42
N TRP A 407 5.90 -9.70 -3.35
CA TRP A 407 4.64 -10.44 -3.45
C TRP A 407 4.52 -11.48 -2.34
N ASN A 408 3.41 -11.40 -1.59
CA ASN A 408 2.93 -12.48 -0.75
C ASN A 408 1.39 -12.50 -0.82
N PRO A 409 0.75 -13.59 -1.27
CA PRO A 409 -0.70 -13.63 -1.42
C PRO A 409 -1.46 -13.42 -0.10
N LEU A 410 -0.85 -13.77 1.05
CA LEU A 410 -1.43 -13.55 2.37
C LEU A 410 -1.46 -12.07 2.79
N THR A 411 -0.74 -11.21 2.07
CA THR A 411 -0.71 -9.76 2.32
C THR A 411 -1.70 -9.00 1.44
N VAL A 412 -2.35 -9.67 0.47
CA VAL A 412 -3.34 -9.03 -0.40
C VAL A 412 -4.56 -8.66 0.43
N TRP A 413 -4.84 -7.37 0.51
CA TRP A 413 -6.05 -6.87 1.12
C TRP A 413 -7.22 -7.00 0.13
N GLN A 414 -8.31 -7.55 0.64
CA GLN A 414 -9.58 -7.67 -0.06
C GLN A 414 -10.62 -6.86 0.72
N LEU A 415 -11.50 -6.21 -0.02
CA LEU A 415 -12.54 -5.34 0.50
C LEU A 415 -13.75 -6.13 1.02
#